data_AF-A0AAW9QIE4-F1
#
_entry.id   AF-A0AAW9QIE4-F1
#
_cell.length_a   1.000
_cell.length_b   1.000
_cell.length_c   1.000
_cell.angle_alpha   90.00
_cell.angle_beta   90.00
_cell.angle_gamma   90.00
#
_symmetry.space_group_name_H-M   'P 1'
#
loop_
_entity.id
_entity.type
_entity.pdbx_description
1 polymer ?
#
loop_
_entity_poly.entity_id
_entity_poly.type
_entity_poly.pdbx_seq_one_letter_code
_entity_poly.pdbx_strand_id
1 'polypeptide(L)'
;MNAVPPCPVPRHRALDVQPGRARDALAEALRQLDEAEQQDQPAIHALALAQVGRCYRRMGDGGTAEWYLQQGLRKARTLCAPEACIELLCDLAELVSILATELTRDEPRGAHAVRERARDHGYEAAQMAGLVGDWEWEAAVLQRISRVLERCGDREDAEALRQRAATLQAQDLRSLQAANDASTWARAAQ
;
A
#
# COMPACT_ATOMS: atom_id res chain seq x y z
N MET A 1 12.81 -13.30 22.14
CA MET A 1 13.00 -11.93 22.70
C MET A 1 11.86 -11.09 22.16
N ASN A 2 10.78 -10.92 22.94
CA ASN A 2 9.58 -10.20 22.50
C ASN A 2 9.89 -8.71 22.41
N ALA A 3 10.01 -8.19 21.19
CA ALA A 3 10.10 -6.76 20.95
C ALA A 3 8.75 -6.14 21.31
N VAL A 4 8.69 -5.46 22.45
CA VAL A 4 7.56 -4.64 22.88
C VAL A 4 7.36 -3.55 21.81
N PRO A 5 6.16 -3.38 21.23
CA PRO A 5 5.91 -2.29 20.30
C PRO A 5 6.20 -0.94 21.00
N PRO A 6 6.78 0.05 20.29
CA PRO A 6 7.11 1.33 20.90
C PRO A 6 5.87 2.03 21.47
N CYS A 7 6.07 2.79 22.57
CA CYS A 7 5.08 3.49 23.36
C CYS A 7 4.04 4.29 22.56
N PRO A 8 2.82 4.50 23.11
CA PRO A 8 1.72 5.15 22.39
C PRO A 8 2.02 6.62 22.12
N VAL A 9 2.17 6.96 20.84
CA VAL A 9 2.12 8.34 20.34
C VAL A 9 0.67 8.87 20.40
N PRO A 10 0.46 10.20 20.43
CA PRO A 10 -0.86 10.80 20.59
C PRO A 10 -1.83 10.27 19.54
N ARG A 11 -3.04 9.87 19.97
CA ARG A 11 -4.11 9.42 19.07
C ARG A 11 -4.55 10.60 18.21
N HIS A 12 -4.05 10.66 16.98
CA HIS A 12 -4.46 11.70 16.04
C HIS A 12 -5.86 11.40 15.51
N ARG A 13 -6.64 12.47 15.35
CA ARG A 13 -8.10 12.47 15.16
C ARG A 13 -8.45 11.75 13.85
N ALA A 14 -8.77 10.46 13.95
CA ALA A 14 -9.22 9.66 12.83
C ALA A 14 -10.54 10.23 12.28
N LEU A 15 -10.58 10.27 10.94
CA LEU A 15 -11.77 10.23 10.10
C LEU A 15 -12.86 9.33 10.73
N ASP A 16 -14.13 9.67 10.53
CA ASP A 16 -15.34 9.02 11.08
C ASP A 16 -15.41 7.49 10.81
N VAL A 17 -14.57 6.72 11.48
CA VAL A 17 -14.58 5.25 11.52
C VAL A 17 -15.34 4.87 12.78
N GLN A 18 -16.41 4.09 12.65
CA GLN A 18 -17.13 3.54 13.80
C GLN A 18 -16.14 2.74 14.66
N PRO A 19 -15.78 3.22 15.86
CA PRO A 19 -14.64 2.67 16.61
C PRO A 19 -14.85 1.24 17.11
N GLY A 20 -16.09 0.73 17.09
CA GLY A 20 -16.39 -0.69 17.32
C GLY A 20 -15.85 -1.59 16.21
N ARG A 21 -16.18 -1.28 14.95
CA ARG A 21 -15.79 -2.11 13.79
C ARG A 21 -14.28 -2.20 13.59
N ALA A 22 -13.55 -1.14 13.90
CA ALA A 22 -12.07 -1.14 13.82
C ALA A 22 -11.43 -2.04 14.88
N ARG A 23 -12.02 -2.09 16.09
CA ARG A 23 -11.54 -2.96 17.18
C ARG A 23 -11.86 -4.42 16.92
N ASP A 24 -13.06 -4.72 16.41
CA ASP A 24 -13.43 -6.08 16.04
C ASP A 24 -12.53 -6.61 14.91
N ALA A 25 -12.27 -5.78 13.89
CA ALA A 25 -11.33 -6.11 12.82
C ALA A 25 -9.89 -6.29 13.32
N LEU A 26 -9.46 -5.52 14.32
CA LEU A 26 -8.15 -5.71 14.95
C LEU A 26 -8.10 -7.04 15.71
N ALA A 27 -9.13 -7.37 16.49
CA ALA A 27 -9.18 -8.61 17.26
C ALA A 27 -9.08 -9.84 16.34
N GLU A 28 -9.80 -9.82 15.21
CA GLU A 28 -9.71 -10.87 14.20
C GLU A 28 -8.33 -10.91 13.53
N ALA A 29 -7.75 -9.77 13.19
CA ALA A 29 -6.41 -9.72 12.58
C ALA A 29 -5.32 -10.26 13.52
N LEU A 30 -5.41 -9.98 14.82
CA LEU A 30 -4.49 -10.53 15.82
C LEU A 30 -4.68 -12.04 15.98
N ARG A 31 -5.93 -12.52 15.99
CA ARG A 31 -6.22 -13.96 16.03
C ARG A 31 -5.60 -14.69 14.82
N GLN A 32 -5.71 -14.11 13.62
CA GLN A 32 -5.09 -14.64 12.40
C GLN A 32 -3.56 -14.62 12.46
N LEU A 33 -2.98 -13.59 13.09
CA LEU A 33 -1.54 -13.48 13.27
C LEU A 33 -1.02 -14.60 14.19
N ASP A 34 -1.68 -14.79 15.34
CA ASP A 34 -1.34 -15.85 16.30
C ASP A 34 -1.49 -17.24 15.68
N GLU A 35 -2.57 -17.47 14.92
CA GLU A 35 -2.81 -18.73 14.21
C GLU A 35 -1.72 -19.00 13.15
N ALA A 36 -1.35 -17.99 12.37
CA ALA A 36 -0.30 -18.11 11.36
C ALA A 36 1.09 -18.38 11.96
N GLU A 37 1.38 -17.81 13.14
CA GLU A 37 2.61 -18.09 13.88
C GLU A 37 2.63 -19.52 14.41
N GLN A 38 1.52 -20.00 14.98
CA GLN A 38 1.40 -21.37 15.50
C GLN A 38 1.50 -22.43 14.41
N GLN A 39 0.96 -22.16 13.22
CA GLN A 39 0.94 -23.09 12.08
C GLN A 39 2.19 -22.98 11.20
N ASP A 40 3.17 -22.14 11.55
CA ASP A 40 4.37 -21.82 10.77
C ASP A 40 4.05 -21.50 9.29
N GLN A 41 3.06 -20.62 9.10
CA GLN A 41 2.60 -20.18 7.77
C GLN A 41 3.15 -18.78 7.45
N PRO A 42 4.38 -18.68 6.91
CA PRO A 42 5.09 -17.41 6.87
C PRO A 42 4.44 -16.39 5.93
N ALA A 43 3.78 -16.84 4.86
CA ALA A 43 3.05 -15.96 3.92
C ALA A 43 1.79 -15.36 4.56
N ILE A 44 1.00 -16.18 5.26
CA ILE A 44 -0.20 -15.73 5.98
C ILE A 44 0.20 -14.82 7.13
N HIS A 45 1.31 -15.12 7.82
CA HIS A 45 1.85 -14.26 8.86
C HIS A 45 2.20 -12.85 8.33
N ALA A 46 2.81 -12.72 7.14
CA ALA A 46 3.08 -11.42 6.53
C ALA A 46 1.80 -10.62 6.20
N LEU A 47 0.76 -11.31 5.71
CA LEU A 47 -0.55 -10.71 5.43
C LEU A 47 -1.27 -10.28 6.71
N ALA A 48 -1.22 -11.09 7.76
CA ALA A 48 -1.80 -10.78 9.06
C ALA A 48 -1.12 -9.56 9.70
N LEU A 49 0.22 -9.47 9.63
CA LEU A 49 0.96 -8.27 10.05
C LEU A 49 0.49 -7.02 9.28
N ALA A 50 0.29 -7.13 7.97
CA ALA A 50 -0.22 -6.04 7.15
C ALA A 50 -1.62 -5.59 7.63
N GLN A 51 -2.51 -6.55 7.89
CA GLN A 51 -3.88 -6.28 8.33
C GLN A 51 -3.92 -5.62 9.71
N VAL A 52 -3.10 -6.08 10.66
CA VAL A 52 -2.96 -5.46 11.98
C VAL A 52 -2.47 -4.01 11.83
N GLY A 53 -1.46 -3.76 11.00
CA GLY A 53 -0.99 -2.40 10.68
C GLY A 53 -2.09 -1.49 10.11
N ARG A 54 -2.89 -2.00 9.16
CA ARG A 54 -4.04 -1.27 8.59
C ARG A 54 -5.11 -0.96 9.64
N CYS A 55 -5.37 -1.85 10.60
CA CYS A 55 -6.29 -1.60 11.71
C CYS A 55 -5.79 -0.49 12.63
N TYR A 56 -4.51 -0.49 13.02
CA TYR A 56 -3.91 0.59 13.81
C TYR A 56 -3.95 1.94 13.09
N ARG A 57 -3.68 1.95 11.78
CA ARG A 57 -3.83 3.16 10.95
C ARG A 57 -5.25 3.72 11.03
N ARG A 58 -6.28 2.87 10.90
CA ARG A 58 -7.69 3.29 10.99
C ARG A 58 -8.08 3.81 12.37
N MET A 59 -7.39 3.39 13.43
CA MET A 59 -7.60 3.89 14.79
C MET A 59 -6.80 5.15 15.13
N GLY A 60 -5.97 5.65 14.21
CA GLY A 60 -5.14 6.83 14.41
C GLY A 60 -3.83 6.57 15.17
N ASP A 61 -3.44 5.30 15.34
CA ASP A 61 -2.15 4.93 15.92
C ASP A 61 -1.14 4.63 14.80
N GLY A 62 -0.55 5.70 14.27
CA GLY A 62 0.37 5.59 13.13
C GLY A 62 1.71 4.94 13.48
N GLY A 63 2.21 5.12 14.71
CA GLY A 63 3.48 4.53 15.15
C GLY A 63 3.39 3.01 15.23
N THR A 64 2.34 2.49 15.85
CA THR A 64 2.09 1.04 15.91
C THR A 64 1.80 0.49 14.52
N ALA A 65 1.05 1.22 13.70
CA ALA A 65 0.77 0.82 12.31
C ALA A 65 2.05 0.67 11.48
N GLU A 66 2.95 1.66 11.53
CA GLU A 66 4.22 1.64 10.79
C GLU A 66 5.07 0.45 11.22
N TRP A 67 5.14 0.16 12.52
CA TRP A 67 5.88 -0.99 13.03
C TRP A 67 5.37 -2.30 12.44
N TYR A 68 4.06 -2.58 12.51
CA TYR A 68 3.48 -3.82 11.97
C TYR A 68 3.68 -3.95 10.45
N LEU A 69 3.50 -2.86 9.70
CA LEU A 69 3.72 -2.85 8.25
C LEU A 69 5.19 -3.11 7.91
N GLN A 70 6.15 -2.55 8.66
CA GLN A 70 7.58 -2.83 8.46
C GLN A 70 7.97 -4.28 8.80
N GLN A 71 7.33 -4.89 9.81
CA GLN A 71 7.53 -6.32 10.08
C GLN A 71 6.97 -7.17 8.93
N GLY A 72 5.77 -6.83 8.45
CA GLY A 72 5.14 -7.48 7.29
C GLY A 72 6.03 -7.41 6.06
N LEU A 73 6.58 -6.22 5.76
CA LEU A 73 7.47 -6.01 4.60
C LEU A 73 8.75 -6.83 4.71
N ARG A 74 9.37 -6.86 5.89
CA ARG A 74 10.55 -7.70 6.13
C ARG A 74 10.23 -9.18 5.87
N LYS A 75 9.10 -9.67 6.38
CA LYS A 75 8.68 -11.07 6.18
C LYS A 75 8.37 -11.36 4.71
N ALA A 76 7.62 -10.50 4.03
CA ALA A 76 7.31 -10.64 2.61
C ALA A 76 8.58 -10.71 1.74
N ARG A 77 9.58 -9.87 2.03
CA ARG A 77 10.89 -9.91 1.38
C ARG A 77 11.62 -11.23 1.60
N THR A 78 11.61 -11.77 2.83
CA THR A 78 12.24 -13.09 3.10
C THR A 78 11.60 -14.25 2.35
N LEU A 79 10.34 -14.10 1.95
CA LEU A 79 9.58 -15.12 1.23
C LEU A 79 9.58 -14.90 -0.29
N CYS A 80 10.26 -13.86 -0.77
CA CYS A 80 10.24 -13.46 -2.18
C CYS A 80 8.80 -13.32 -2.71
N ALA A 81 7.90 -12.70 -1.94
CA ALA A 81 6.50 -12.49 -2.30
C ALA A 81 6.30 -11.05 -2.82
N PRO A 82 6.47 -10.79 -4.13
CA PRO A 82 6.47 -9.43 -4.68
C PRO A 82 5.12 -8.73 -4.51
N GLU A 83 4.01 -9.45 -4.62
CA GLU A 83 2.66 -8.91 -4.43
C GLU A 83 2.44 -8.37 -3.02
N ALA A 84 2.85 -9.15 -2.02
CA ALA A 84 2.80 -8.71 -0.64
C ALA A 84 3.72 -7.52 -0.38
N CYS A 85 4.94 -7.53 -0.93
CA CYS A 85 5.88 -6.41 -0.83
C CYS A 85 5.28 -5.11 -1.39
N ILE A 86 4.69 -5.15 -2.58
CA ILE A 86 4.09 -3.98 -3.24
C ILE A 86 2.94 -3.42 -2.40
N GLU A 87 2.02 -4.27 -1.93
CA GLU A 87 0.91 -3.81 -1.08
C GLU A 87 1.39 -3.17 0.22
N LEU A 88 2.39 -3.77 0.86
CA LEU A 88 2.98 -3.25 2.10
C LEU A 88 3.75 -1.94 1.89
N LEU A 89 4.46 -1.81 0.78
CA LEU A 89 5.13 -0.56 0.38
C LEU A 89 4.11 0.55 0.11
N CYS A 90 3.00 0.25 -0.59
CA CYS A 90 1.92 1.22 -0.77
C CYS A 90 1.30 1.66 0.56
N ASP A 91 1.01 0.72 1.46
CA ASP A 91 0.45 1.04 2.78
C ASP A 91 1.42 1.89 3.63
N LEU A 92 2.71 1.60 3.59
CA LEU A 92 3.76 2.40 4.25
C LEU A 92 3.85 3.80 3.64
N ALA A 93 3.93 3.90 2.31
CA ALA A 93 3.99 5.18 1.60
C ALA A 93 2.78 6.07 1.95
N GLU A 94 1.58 5.50 1.96
CA GLU A 94 0.36 6.19 2.36
C GLU A 94 0.42 6.65 3.83
N LEU A 95 0.71 5.73 4.76
CA LEU A 95 0.76 6.03 6.20
C LEU A 95 1.78 7.14 6.51
N VAL A 96 3.00 6.97 6.01
CA VAL A 96 4.12 7.89 6.28
C VAL A 96 3.85 9.27 5.66
N SER A 97 3.20 9.35 4.50
CA SER A 97 2.78 10.65 3.92
C SER A 97 1.73 11.39 4.75
N ILE A 98 0.83 10.65 5.42
CA ILE A 98 -0.15 11.23 6.35
C ILE A 98 0.57 11.74 7.60
N LEU A 99 1.45 10.93 8.19
CA LEU A 99 2.26 11.32 9.36
C LEU A 99 3.13 12.56 9.07
N ALA A 100 3.71 12.67 7.87
CA ALA A 100 4.46 13.86 7.47
C ALA A 100 3.59 15.13 7.42
N THR A 101 2.35 14.99 6.94
CA THR A 101 1.39 16.10 6.86
C THR A 101 1.02 16.59 8.26
N GLU A 102 0.84 15.67 9.20
CA GLU A 102 0.57 15.97 10.60
C GLU A 102 1.77 16.64 11.27
N LEU A 103 2.97 16.05 11.11
CA LEU A 103 4.21 16.56 11.68
C LEU A 103 4.61 17.95 11.14
N THR A 104 4.25 18.29 9.90
CA THR A 104 4.57 19.61 9.31
C THR A 104 4.01 20.77 10.16
N ARG A 105 2.94 20.53 10.93
CA ARG A 105 2.36 21.53 11.83
C ARG A 105 3.24 21.86 13.02
N ASP A 106 3.97 20.86 13.53
CA ASP A 106 4.71 20.94 14.78
C ASP A 106 6.23 21.05 14.54
N GLU A 107 6.77 20.34 13.54
CA GLU A 107 8.19 20.26 13.23
C GLU A 107 8.47 20.14 11.71
N PRO A 108 8.68 21.27 10.99
CA PRO A 108 8.83 21.26 9.53
C PRO A 108 10.04 20.47 9.01
N ARG A 109 11.13 20.40 9.79
CA ARG A 109 12.36 19.65 9.43
C ARG A 109 12.14 18.14 9.56
N GLY A 110 11.52 17.69 10.65
CA GLY A 110 11.14 16.29 10.84
C GLY A 110 10.20 15.80 9.73
N ALA A 111 9.28 16.66 9.30
CA ALA A 111 8.34 16.33 8.23
C ALA A 111 9.01 16.07 6.87
N HIS A 112 10.15 16.72 6.58
CA HIS A 112 10.87 16.49 5.32
C HIS A 112 11.43 15.07 5.25
N ALA A 113 12.13 14.61 6.29
CA ALA A 113 12.68 13.25 6.33
C ALA A 113 11.57 12.18 6.25
N VAL A 114 10.39 12.44 6.83
CA VAL A 114 9.24 11.54 6.73
C VAL A 114 8.69 11.52 5.29
N ARG A 115 8.61 12.67 4.60
CA ARG A 115 8.22 12.71 3.17
C ARG A 115 9.19 11.95 2.28
N GLU A 116 10.51 12.06 2.50
CA GLU A 116 11.50 11.28 1.75
C GLU A 116 11.27 9.77 1.90
N ARG A 117 11.04 9.27 3.12
CA ARG A 117 10.70 7.85 3.32
C ARG A 117 9.41 7.44 2.61
N ALA A 118 8.39 8.30 2.60
CA ALA A 118 7.14 8.02 1.89
C ALA A 118 7.37 7.90 0.36
N ARG A 119 8.25 8.76 -0.20
CA ARG A 119 8.65 8.68 -1.60
C ARG A 119 9.42 7.40 -1.91
N ASP A 120 10.40 7.05 -1.08
CA ASP A 120 11.20 5.83 -1.27
C ASP A 120 10.31 4.59 -1.36
N HIS A 121 9.38 4.43 -0.42
CA HIS A 121 8.40 3.35 -0.45
C HIS A 121 7.51 3.40 -1.69
N GLY A 122 7.08 4.59 -2.10
CA GLY A 122 6.23 4.77 -3.28
C GLY A 122 6.93 4.41 -4.59
N TYR A 123 8.17 4.87 -4.80
CA TYR A 123 8.94 4.55 -5.99
C TYR A 123 9.32 3.07 -6.04
N GLU A 124 9.68 2.46 -4.91
CA GLU A 124 9.95 1.03 -4.83
C GLU A 124 8.70 0.22 -5.24
N ALA A 125 7.52 0.56 -4.70
CA ALA A 125 6.27 -0.10 -5.09
C ALA A 125 5.96 0.04 -6.59
N ALA A 126 6.10 1.25 -7.13
CA ALA A 126 5.83 1.52 -8.54
C ALA A 126 6.82 0.79 -9.48
N GLN A 127 8.09 0.69 -9.08
CA GLN A 127 9.08 -0.07 -9.83
C GLN A 127 8.75 -1.57 -9.83
N MET A 128 8.47 -2.13 -8.66
CA MET A 128 8.16 -3.55 -8.53
C MET A 128 6.87 -3.93 -9.27
N ALA A 129 5.83 -3.09 -9.23
CA ALA A 129 4.57 -3.36 -9.91
C ALA A 129 4.75 -3.50 -11.43
N GLY A 130 5.61 -2.66 -12.02
CA GLY A 130 5.96 -2.76 -13.45
C GLY A 130 6.73 -4.02 -13.83
N LEU A 131 7.27 -4.77 -12.86
CA LEU A 131 7.95 -6.04 -13.11
C LEU A 131 7.01 -7.26 -13.06
N VAL A 132 5.84 -7.14 -12.44
CA VAL A 132 4.88 -8.26 -12.31
C VAL A 132 4.10 -8.51 -13.60
N GLY A 133 3.94 -7.49 -14.44
CA GLY A 133 3.36 -7.64 -15.78
C GLY A 133 1.83 -7.71 -15.81
N ASP A 134 1.16 -7.46 -14.68
CA ASP A 134 -0.29 -7.22 -14.62
C ASP A 134 -0.54 -5.71 -14.75
N TRP A 135 -1.09 -5.29 -15.90
CA TRP A 135 -1.30 -3.88 -16.19
C TRP A 135 -2.38 -3.24 -15.30
N GLU A 136 -3.42 -3.99 -14.91
CA GLU A 136 -4.54 -3.45 -14.14
C GLU A 136 -4.05 -3.14 -12.73
N TRP A 137 -3.30 -4.08 -12.17
CA TRP A 137 -2.69 -3.91 -10.87
C TRP A 137 -1.58 -2.86 -10.87
N GLU A 138 -0.73 -2.81 -11.91
CA GLU A 138 0.26 -1.73 -12.08
C GLU A 138 -0.42 -0.35 -12.12
N ALA A 139 -1.48 -0.19 -12.92
CA ALA A 139 -2.23 1.06 -12.99
C ALA A 139 -2.82 1.46 -11.63
N ALA A 140 -3.35 0.49 -10.86
CA ALA A 140 -3.86 0.73 -9.52
C ALA A 140 -2.77 1.21 -8.55
N VAL A 141 -1.59 0.56 -8.56
CA VAL A 141 -0.43 0.96 -7.75
C VAL A 141 0.04 2.37 -8.11
N LEU A 142 0.20 2.66 -9.41
CA LEU A 142 0.62 3.99 -9.89
C LEU A 142 -0.35 5.09 -9.44
N GLN A 143 -1.65 4.84 -9.49
CA GLN A 143 -2.65 5.79 -8.98
C GLN A 143 -2.51 6.01 -7.48
N ARG A 144 -2.31 4.95 -6.67
CA ARG A 144 -2.09 5.07 -5.22
C ARG A 144 -0.85 5.91 -4.92
N ILE A 145 0.27 5.62 -5.58
CA ILE A 145 1.53 6.34 -5.36
C ILE A 145 1.44 7.80 -5.84
N SER A 146 0.73 8.10 -6.92
CA SER A 146 0.52 9.50 -7.35
C SER A 146 -0.10 10.37 -6.24
N ARG A 147 -1.05 9.82 -5.47
CA ARG A 147 -1.68 10.53 -4.33
C ARG A 147 -0.71 10.72 -3.16
N VAL A 148 0.24 9.80 -2.98
CA VAL A 148 1.32 9.94 -2.00
C VAL A 148 2.23 11.10 -2.39
N LEU A 149 2.67 11.12 -3.65
CA LEU A 149 3.55 12.17 -4.18
C LEU A 149 2.90 13.55 -4.13
N GLU A 150 1.59 13.65 -4.41
CA GLU A 150 0.86 14.91 -4.20
C GLU A 150 0.91 15.41 -2.76
N ARG A 151 0.74 14.53 -1.76
CA ARG A 151 0.84 14.89 -0.35
C ARG A 151 2.27 15.28 0.04
N CYS A 152 3.27 14.68 -0.62
CA CYS A 152 4.68 15.03 -0.43
C CYS A 152 5.08 16.34 -1.13
N GLY A 153 4.26 16.82 -2.08
CA GLY A 153 4.49 18.06 -2.83
C GLY A 153 5.06 17.85 -4.24
N ASP A 154 5.28 16.61 -4.68
CA ASP A 154 5.93 16.26 -5.96
C ASP A 154 4.87 16.12 -7.06
N ARG A 155 4.28 17.24 -7.44
CA ARG A 155 3.16 17.27 -8.39
C ARG A 155 3.53 16.77 -9.79
N GLU A 156 4.76 17.06 -10.24
CA GLU A 156 5.23 16.64 -11.56
C GLU A 156 5.36 15.11 -11.64
N ASP A 157 5.98 14.49 -10.64
CA ASP A 157 6.10 13.03 -10.57
C ASP A 157 4.75 12.36 -10.37
N ALA A 158 3.87 12.94 -9.54
CA ALA A 158 2.50 12.44 -9.38
C ALA A 158 1.75 12.41 -10.72
N GLU A 159 1.88 13.47 -11.51
CA GLU A 159 1.25 13.56 -12.83
C GLU A 159 1.87 12.57 -13.82
N ALA A 160 3.20 12.40 -13.80
CA ALA A 160 3.87 11.39 -14.61
C ALA A 160 3.35 9.97 -14.33
N LEU A 161 3.14 9.61 -13.05
CA LEU A 161 2.56 8.32 -12.68
C LEU A 161 1.11 8.16 -13.16
N ARG A 162 0.29 9.22 -13.11
CA ARG A 162 -1.08 9.16 -13.65
C ARG A 162 -1.12 8.98 -15.16
N GLN A 163 -0.26 9.69 -15.88
CA GLN A 163 -0.16 9.58 -17.33
C GLN A 163 0.27 8.18 -17.76
N ARG A 164 1.23 7.58 -17.03
CA ARG A 164 1.60 6.17 -17.21
C ARG A 164 0.41 5.24 -16.97
N ALA A 165 -0.30 5.39 -15.85
CA ALA A 165 -1.47 4.56 -15.55
C ALA A 165 -2.58 4.66 -16.63
N ALA A 166 -2.86 5.88 -17.11
CA ALA A 166 -3.83 6.11 -18.18
C ALA A 166 -3.37 5.48 -19.52
N THR A 167 -2.07 5.49 -19.79
CA THR A 167 -1.51 4.86 -21.00
C THR A 167 -1.68 3.35 -20.98
N LEU A 168 -1.44 2.69 -19.84
CA LEU A 168 -1.67 1.25 -19.68
C LEU A 168 -3.13 0.89 -19.95
N GLN A 169 -4.07 1.62 -19.34
CA GLN A 169 -5.51 1.42 -19.54
C GLN A 169 -5.94 1.62 -21.00
N ALA A 170 -5.40 2.65 -21.67
CA ALA A 170 -5.72 2.92 -23.07
C ALA A 170 -5.10 1.88 -24.04
N GLN A 171 -3.99 1.25 -23.69
CA GLN A 171 -3.41 0.15 -24.47
C GLN A 171 -4.27 -1.11 -24.36
N ASP A 172 -4.72 -1.47 -23.16
CA ASP A 172 -5.58 -2.64 -22.95
C ASP A 172 -6.90 -2.54 -23.72
N LEU A 173 -7.59 -1.40 -23.61
CA LEU A 173 -8.86 -1.17 -24.32
C LEU A 173 -8.71 -1.33 -25.84
N ARG A 174 -7.60 -0.84 -26.41
CA ARG A 174 -7.31 -0.99 -27.84
C ARG A 174 -7.05 -2.46 -28.22
N SER A 175 -6.39 -3.21 -27.34
CA SER A 175 -6.12 -4.63 -27.56
C SER A 175 -7.42 -5.45 -27.58
N LEU A 176 -8.34 -5.17 -26.66
CA LEU A 176 -9.66 -5.80 -26.58
C LEU A 176 -10.54 -5.46 -27.79
N GLN A 177 -10.52 -4.20 -28.24
CA GLN A 177 -11.23 -3.77 -29.45
C GLN A 177 -10.73 -4.51 -30.69
N ALA A 178 -9.41 -4.58 -30.90
CA ALA A 178 -8.82 -5.30 -32.02
C ALA A 178 -9.17 -6.80 -32.02
N ALA A 179 -9.18 -7.44 -30.85
CA ALA A 179 -9.56 -8.84 -30.71
C ALA A 179 -11.05 -9.09 -31.01
N ASN A 180 -11.91 -8.17 -30.59
CA ASN A 180 -13.34 -8.23 -30.89
C ASN A 180 -13.59 -8.07 -32.40
N ASP A 181 -12.98 -7.08 -33.04
CA ASP A 181 -13.11 -6.84 -34.47
C ASP A 181 -12.66 -8.08 -35.27
N ALA A 182 -11.49 -8.64 -34.95
CA ALA A 182 -11.01 -9.88 -35.57
C ALA A 182 -12.00 -11.05 -35.43
N SER A 183 -12.63 -11.18 -34.26
CA SER A 183 -13.65 -12.21 -34.00
C SER A 183 -14.92 -11.99 -34.82
N THR A 184 -15.32 -10.73 -35.05
CA THR A 184 -16.49 -10.41 -35.88
C THR A 184 -16.24 -10.72 -37.36
N TRP A 185 -15.05 -10.43 -37.88
CA TRP A 185 -14.67 -10.80 -39.26
C TRP A 185 -14.64 -12.30 -39.47
N ALA A 186 -14.12 -13.07 -38.50
CA ALA A 186 -14.08 -14.53 -38.59
C ALA A 186 -15.49 -15.18 -38.63
N ARG A 187 -16.48 -14.57 -37.95
CA ARG A 187 -17.89 -15.03 -38.00
C ARG A 187 -18.60 -14.63 -39.29
N ALA A 188 -18.26 -13.47 -39.87
CA ALA A 188 -18.85 -12.98 -41.12
C ALA A 188 -18.34 -13.73 -42.37
N ALA A 189 -17.23 -14.45 -42.26
CA ALA A 189 -16.63 -15.24 -43.33
C ALA A 189 -17.07 -16.71 -43.37
N GLN A 190 -17.95 -17.14 -42.44
CA GLN A 190 -18.58 -18.47 -42.38
C GLN A 190 -19.99 -18.43 -42.96
#